data_AF-A0A7S3LH95-F1
#
_entry.id   AF-A0A7S3LH95-F1
#
_cell.length_a   1.000
_cell.length_b   1.000
_cell.length_c   1.000
_cell.angle_alpha   90.00
_cell.angle_beta   90.00
_cell.angle_gamma   90.00
#
_symmetry.space_group_name_H-M   'P 1'
#
loop_
_entity.id
_entity.type
_entity.pdbx_description
1 polymer ?
#
loop_
_entity_poly.entity_id
_entity_poly.type
_entity_poly.pdbx_seq_one_letter_code
_entity_poly.pdbx_strand_id
1 'polypeptide(L)'
;MLFMYISIRSMLYAGHVVLMSGITIVVVFFGFTMLPAEQVRVDGIGCAVGVIITMTVSFFNTPALIMTFPSFFTQFCGDKSTDNSEQSTYLCCCPKKDSVSVEQSPDSFNSFYDANEMEMASHGAADDQSTDDGVGDLNDIKPHPMYQTVRFRFTRWVTKWPNNVLTIIGLYICVIPLALQAARININEDILVALPRGSAVAERLEAISDEFSAGLFSPYSVVAVAAEGETVMTEHMFEKVADVSERILQ
;
A
#
# COMPACT_ATOMS: atom_id res chain seq x y z
N MET A 1 23.65 1.44 -26.79
CA MET A 1 23.34 2.69 -26.03
C MET A 1 21.83 2.97 -25.96
N LEU A 2 21.06 2.90 -27.06
CA LEU A 2 19.62 3.20 -27.07
C LEU A 2 18.80 2.39 -26.04
N PHE A 3 19.05 1.08 -25.93
CA PHE A 3 18.37 0.20 -24.95
C PHE A 3 18.64 0.61 -23.49
N MET A 4 19.87 1.05 -23.20
CA MET A 4 20.24 1.53 -21.87
C MET A 4 19.49 2.82 -21.52
N TYR A 5 19.36 3.74 -22.48
CA TYR A 5 18.61 4.99 -22.29
C TYR A 5 17.11 4.74 -22.07
N ILE A 6 16.50 3.82 -22.84
CA ILE A 6 15.09 3.44 -22.68
C ILE A 6 14.85 2.75 -21.33
N SER A 7 15.75 1.86 -20.89
CA SER A 7 15.64 1.22 -19.58
C SER A 7 15.76 2.21 -18.43
N ILE A 8 16.70 3.16 -18.49
CA ILE A 8 16.84 4.22 -17.48
C ILE A 8 15.56 5.07 -17.43
N ARG A 9 15.03 5.47 -18.59
CA ARG A 9 13.81 6.27 -18.67
C ARG A 9 12.60 5.50 -18.11
N SER A 10 12.45 4.22 -18.45
CA SER A 10 11.39 3.36 -17.92
C SER A 10 11.48 3.17 -16.40
N MET A 11 12.69 2.97 -15.87
CA MET A 11 12.92 2.86 -14.43
C MET A 11 12.66 4.16 -13.68
N LEU A 12 12.90 5.33 -14.28
CA LEU A 12 12.55 6.61 -13.67
C LEU A 12 11.03 6.73 -13.50
N TYR A 13 10.23 6.38 -14.51
CA TYR A 13 8.77 6.46 -14.41
C TYR A 13 8.16 5.38 -13.52
N ALA A 14 8.51 4.12 -13.74
CA ALA A 14 7.97 3.00 -12.96
C ALA A 14 8.49 3.04 -11.51
N GLY A 15 9.77 3.37 -11.33
CA GLY A 15 10.39 3.52 -10.02
C GLY A 15 9.76 4.65 -9.21
N HIS A 16 9.42 5.77 -9.83
CA HIS A 16 8.73 6.86 -9.14
C HIS A 16 7.38 6.41 -8.55
N VAL A 17 6.59 5.62 -9.28
CA VAL A 17 5.31 5.10 -8.77
C VAL A 17 5.52 4.15 -7.60
N VAL A 18 6.50 3.25 -7.69
CA VAL A 18 6.84 2.31 -6.60
C VAL A 18 7.35 3.08 -5.37
N LEU A 19 8.18 4.10 -5.57
CA LEU A 19 8.73 4.95 -4.50
C LEU A 19 7.61 5.73 -3.80
N MET A 20 6.72 6.37 -4.56
CA MET A 20 5.56 7.09 -4.01
C MET A 20 4.68 6.16 -3.19
N SER A 21 4.34 4.98 -3.73
CA SER A 21 3.55 3.99 -2.98
C SER A 21 4.29 3.50 -1.72
N GLY A 22 5.59 3.22 -1.80
CA GLY A 22 6.37 2.76 -0.66
C GLY A 22 6.46 3.81 0.46
N ILE A 23 6.70 5.08 0.10
CA ILE A 23 6.73 6.19 1.06
C ILE A 23 5.39 6.33 1.79
N THR A 24 4.26 6.26 1.07
CA THR A 24 2.94 6.35 1.73
C THR A 24 2.73 5.25 2.76
N ILE A 25 3.14 4.01 2.46
CA ILE A 25 3.04 2.88 3.40
C ILE A 25 3.95 3.09 4.62
N VAL A 26 5.19 3.57 4.41
CA VAL A 26 6.11 3.88 5.52
C VAL A 26 5.54 4.97 6.42
N VAL A 27 4.96 6.03 5.86
CA VAL A 27 4.31 7.10 6.64
C VAL A 27 3.13 6.57 7.47
N VAL A 28 2.32 5.68 6.90
CA VAL A 28 1.20 5.05 7.62
C VAL A 28 1.70 4.20 8.80
N PHE A 29 2.70 3.33 8.59
CA PHE A 29 3.27 2.53 9.68
C PHE A 29 3.99 3.38 10.72
N PHE A 30 4.62 4.49 10.30
CA PHE A 30 5.19 5.46 11.23
C PHE A 30 4.10 6.12 12.08
N GLY A 31 2.91 6.38 11.52
CA GLY A 31 1.74 6.85 12.27
C GLY A 31 1.33 5.91 13.40
N PHE A 32 1.46 4.59 13.22
CA PHE A 32 1.18 3.62 14.28
C PHE A 32 2.15 3.72 15.47
N THR A 33 3.35 4.29 15.29
CA THR A 33 4.29 4.51 16.40
C THR A 33 3.81 5.58 17.38
N MET A 34 2.92 6.49 16.94
CA MET A 34 2.31 7.51 17.79
C MET A 34 1.17 6.95 18.66
N LEU A 35 0.76 5.70 18.45
CA LEU A 35 -0.24 5.07 19.30
C LEU A 35 0.35 4.71 20.67
N PRO A 36 -0.41 4.87 21.77
CA PRO A 36 0.07 4.59 23.13
C PRO A 36 0.18 3.08 23.42
N ALA A 37 -0.42 2.22 22.61
CA ALA A 37 -0.36 0.77 22.77
C ALA A 37 1.05 0.24 22.41
N GLU A 38 1.73 -0.37 23.37
CA GLU A 38 3.12 -0.84 23.21
C GLU A 38 3.26 -1.92 22.14
N GLN A 39 2.32 -2.87 22.07
CA GLN A 39 2.29 -3.92 21.04
C GLN A 39 2.19 -3.33 19.63
N VAL A 40 1.24 -2.41 19.42
CA VAL A 40 1.02 -1.76 18.13
C VAL A 40 2.23 -0.92 17.70
N ARG A 41 2.94 -0.32 18.66
CA ARG A 41 4.16 0.45 18.39
C ARG A 41 5.28 -0.45 17.88
N VAL A 42 5.52 -1.60 18.52
CA VAL A 42 6.56 -2.55 18.10
C VAL A 42 6.25 -3.13 16.72
N ASP A 43 5.00 -3.51 16.48
CA ASP A 43 4.56 -4.02 15.18
C ASP A 43 4.69 -2.95 14.08
N GLY A 44 4.30 -1.71 14.37
CA GLY A 44 4.44 -0.57 13.46
C GLY A 44 5.89 -0.32 13.04
N ILE A 45 6.83 -0.37 14.00
CA ILE A 45 8.27 -0.24 13.72
C ILE A 45 8.75 -1.42 12.86
N GLY A 46 8.37 -2.66 13.21
CA GLY A 46 8.74 -3.86 12.47
C GLY A 46 8.29 -3.81 11.00
N CYS A 47 7.02 -3.45 10.77
CA CYS A 47 6.45 -3.30 9.44
C CYS A 47 7.12 -2.17 8.65
N ALA A 48 7.37 -1.01 9.26
CA ALA A 48 8.03 0.11 8.59
C ALA A 48 9.45 -0.27 8.12
N VAL A 49 10.24 -0.90 8.99
CA VAL A 49 11.59 -1.37 8.66
C VAL A 49 11.53 -2.42 7.54
N GLY A 50 10.61 -3.37 7.63
CA GLY A 50 10.39 -4.38 6.59
C GLY A 50 10.12 -3.76 5.22
N VAL A 51 9.21 -2.79 5.15
CA VAL A 51 8.89 -2.08 3.89
C VAL A 51 10.09 -1.33 3.34
N ILE A 52 10.87 -0.64 4.19
CA ILE A 52 12.09 0.06 3.77
C ILE A 52 13.10 -0.91 3.17
N ILE A 53 13.31 -2.06 3.81
CA ILE A 53 14.22 -3.11 3.29
C ILE A 53 13.71 -3.66 1.97
N THR A 54 12.43 -4.05 1.88
CA THR A 54 11.85 -4.59 0.64
C THR A 54 11.91 -3.57 -0.50
N MET A 55 11.66 -2.29 -0.20
CA MET A 55 11.75 -1.21 -1.19
C MET A 55 13.19 -1.06 -1.67
N THR A 56 14.16 -1.01 -0.76
CA THR A 56 15.59 -0.94 -1.07
C THR A 56 16.01 -2.12 -1.95
N VAL A 57 15.68 -3.35 -1.55
CA VAL A 57 15.99 -4.57 -2.32
C VAL A 57 15.35 -4.51 -3.70
N SER A 58 14.10 -4.10 -3.82
CA SER A 58 13.42 -3.99 -5.13
C SER A 58 14.11 -2.95 -6.03
N PHE A 59 14.52 -1.81 -5.47
CA PHE A 59 15.21 -0.75 -6.22
C PHE A 59 16.61 -1.15 -6.69
N PHE A 60 17.33 -2.00 -5.94
CA PHE A 60 18.67 -2.46 -6.35
C PHE A 60 18.63 -3.74 -7.19
N ASN A 61 17.74 -4.67 -6.87
CA ASN A 61 17.70 -5.98 -7.50
C ASN A 61 17.05 -5.94 -8.89
N THR A 62 15.97 -5.17 -9.09
CA THR A 62 15.34 -5.03 -10.41
C THR A 62 16.27 -4.46 -11.50
N PRO A 63 17.00 -3.34 -11.29
CA PRO A 63 17.96 -2.87 -12.30
C PRO A 63 19.10 -3.86 -12.50
N ALA A 64 19.60 -4.46 -11.42
CA ALA A 64 20.69 -5.43 -11.50
C ALA A 64 20.29 -6.64 -12.36
N LEU A 65 19.10 -7.22 -12.14
CA LEU A 65 18.62 -8.35 -12.93
C LEU A 65 18.42 -8.00 -14.41
N ILE A 66 17.89 -6.81 -14.72
CA ILE A 66 17.70 -6.35 -16.10
C ILE A 66 19.06 -6.13 -16.79
N MET A 67 20.06 -5.63 -16.05
CA MET A 67 21.42 -5.41 -16.59
C MET A 67 22.21 -6.71 -16.74
N THR A 68 22.07 -7.66 -15.81
CA THR A 68 22.81 -8.92 -15.84
C THR A 68 22.25 -9.92 -16.85
N PHE A 69 20.93 -9.96 -17.04
CA PHE A 69 20.27 -10.97 -17.88
C PHE A 69 19.28 -10.39 -18.90
N PRO A 70 19.71 -9.48 -19.80
CA PRO A 70 18.81 -8.89 -20.79
C PRO A 70 18.21 -9.92 -21.76
N SER A 71 18.97 -10.98 -22.09
CA SER A 71 18.51 -12.06 -22.98
C SER A 71 17.41 -12.93 -22.38
N PHE A 72 17.37 -13.07 -21.05
CA PHE A 72 16.31 -13.82 -20.37
C PHE A 72 14.94 -13.14 -20.58
N PHE A 73 14.89 -11.81 -20.49
CA PHE A 73 13.66 -11.05 -20.66
C PHE A 73 13.20 -10.93 -22.12
N THR A 74 14.11 -11.05 -23.10
CA THR A 74 13.73 -11.01 -24.53
C THR A 74 13.28 -12.36 -25.07
N GLN A 75 13.70 -13.48 -24.48
CA GLN A 75 13.37 -14.83 -24.95
C GLN A 75 11.91 -15.25 -24.76
N PHE A 76 11.14 -14.55 -23.91
CA PHE A 76 9.70 -14.84 -23.75
C PHE A 76 8.85 -14.44 -24.95
N CYS A 77 9.39 -13.62 -25.88
CA CYS A 77 8.82 -13.48 -27.22
C CYS A 77 9.27 -14.66 -28.07
N GLY A 78 8.68 -15.83 -27.81
CA GLY A 78 8.89 -17.03 -28.61
C GLY A 78 8.65 -16.73 -30.08
N ASP A 79 9.68 -16.94 -30.89
CA ASP A 79 9.64 -16.80 -32.33
C ASP A 79 8.65 -17.83 -32.86
N LYS A 80 7.41 -17.41 -33.11
CA LYS A 80 6.40 -18.23 -33.79
C LYS A 80 6.74 -18.29 -35.28
N SER A 81 7.93 -18.80 -35.59
CA SER A 81 8.30 -19.19 -36.94
C SER A 81 7.70 -20.57 -37.19
N THR A 82 6.52 -20.54 -37.82
CA THR A 82 6.11 -21.49 -38.86
C THR A 82 6.57 -22.94 -38.67
N ASP A 83 5.80 -23.70 -37.89
CA ASP A 83 5.40 -25.01 -38.38
C ASP A 83 4.00 -25.37 -37.86
N ASN A 84 3.18 -25.95 -38.72
CA ASN A 84 1.73 -26.12 -38.54
C ASN A 84 1.33 -27.20 -37.51
N SER A 85 2.09 -27.38 -36.43
CA SER A 85 1.72 -28.32 -35.36
C SER A 85 0.85 -27.64 -34.31
N GLU A 86 -0.40 -28.06 -34.26
CA GLU A 86 -1.40 -27.68 -33.27
C GLU A 86 -0.90 -27.81 -31.82
N GLN A 87 -1.37 -26.87 -31.00
CA GLN A 87 -1.50 -26.96 -29.54
C GLN A 87 -0.20 -26.94 -28.71
N SER A 88 0.36 -25.74 -28.55
CA SER A 88 0.73 -25.30 -27.20
C SER A 88 0.56 -23.80 -27.06
N THR A 89 -0.59 -23.41 -26.51
CA THR A 89 -1.02 -22.02 -26.33
C THR A 89 -0.36 -21.40 -25.11
N TYR A 90 0.87 -20.94 -25.25
CA TYR A 90 1.33 -19.79 -24.46
C TYR A 90 0.81 -18.53 -25.17
N LEU A 91 -0.16 -17.86 -24.55
CA LEU A 91 -0.72 -16.60 -25.02
C LEU A 91 0.32 -15.46 -24.91
N CYS A 92 1.20 -15.35 -25.90
CA CYS A 92 1.87 -14.07 -26.16
C CYS A 92 0.85 -13.10 -26.77
N CYS A 93 0.48 -12.05 -26.02
CA CYS A 93 -0.38 -10.95 -26.44
C CYS A 93 0.32 -9.93 -27.36
N CYS A 94 1.08 -10.38 -28.36
CA CYS A 94 1.58 -9.47 -29.39
C CYS A 94 0.57 -9.44 -30.55
N PRO A 95 -0.11 -8.31 -30.81
CA PRO A 95 -0.92 -8.18 -32.01
C PRO A 95 -0.02 -8.36 -33.23
N LYS A 96 -0.40 -9.28 -34.12
CA LYS A 96 0.27 -9.55 -35.38
C LYS A 96 0.31 -8.25 -36.18
N LYS A 97 1.49 -7.64 -36.28
CA LYS A 97 1.71 -6.44 -37.07
C LYS A 97 1.78 -6.88 -38.52
N ASP A 98 0.66 -6.85 -39.23
CA ASP A 98 0.68 -6.93 -40.68
C ASP A 98 1.55 -5.77 -41.17
N SER A 99 2.59 -6.11 -41.94
CA SER A 99 3.67 -5.21 -42.34
C SER A 99 3.15 -4.13 -43.28
N VAL A 100 2.59 -3.07 -42.70
CA VAL A 100 2.48 -1.77 -43.36
C VAL A 100 3.70 -0.97 -42.95
N SER A 101 4.57 -0.71 -43.91
CA SER A 101 5.75 0.14 -43.80
C SER A 101 5.32 1.58 -43.54
N VAL A 102 5.13 1.93 -42.27
CA VAL A 102 4.93 3.32 -41.84
C VAL A 102 6.27 3.86 -41.38
N GLU A 103 6.79 4.81 -42.16
CA GLU A 103 7.93 5.67 -41.84
C GLU A 103 7.62 6.42 -40.53
N GLN A 104 8.23 5.99 -39.41
CA GLN A 104 8.01 6.62 -38.11
C GLN A 104 8.90 7.86 -37.97
N SER A 105 8.28 9.04 -38.09
CA SER A 105 8.88 10.31 -37.66
C SER A 105 8.94 10.39 -36.11
N PRO A 106 10.05 10.85 -35.49
CA PRO A 106 10.32 10.64 -34.06
C PRO A 106 9.59 11.54 -33.04
N ASP A 107 8.71 12.46 -33.44
CA ASP A 107 8.44 13.64 -32.60
C ASP A 107 7.16 13.64 -31.73
N SER A 108 6.32 12.59 -31.71
CA SER A 108 4.99 12.69 -31.09
C SER A 108 4.81 12.06 -29.69
N PHE A 109 5.86 11.59 -29.01
CA PHE A 109 5.71 10.87 -27.72
C PHE A 109 5.73 11.77 -26.45
N ASN A 110 5.80 13.10 -26.60
CA ASN A 110 5.86 14.00 -25.45
C ASN A 110 4.50 14.58 -24.99
N SER A 111 3.37 14.39 -25.70
CA SER A 111 2.14 15.16 -25.37
C SER A 111 1.20 14.57 -24.31
N PHE A 112 1.53 13.44 -23.67
CA PHE A 112 0.61 12.80 -22.71
C PHE A 112 0.87 13.15 -21.23
N TYR A 113 1.90 13.93 -20.90
CA TYR A 113 2.20 14.34 -19.52
C TYR A 113 1.97 15.83 -19.21
N ASP A 114 1.63 16.67 -20.20
CA ASP A 114 1.35 18.10 -19.98
C ASP A 114 -0.09 18.40 -19.52
N ALA A 115 -0.92 17.39 -19.27
CA ALA A 115 -2.33 17.60 -18.90
C ALA A 115 -2.59 17.80 -17.39
N ASN A 116 -1.55 17.83 -16.54
CA ASN A 116 -1.69 18.06 -15.08
C ASN A 116 -0.98 19.31 -14.56
N GLU A 117 -0.46 20.18 -15.43
CA GLU A 117 -0.13 21.58 -15.07
C GLU A 117 -1.21 22.50 -15.66
N MET A 118 -2.26 22.74 -14.89
CA MET A 118 -3.21 23.81 -15.18
C MET A 118 -3.38 24.67 -13.93
N GLU A 119 -2.48 25.64 -13.76
CA GLU A 119 -2.89 26.94 -13.25
C GLU A 119 -2.17 28.10 -13.98
N MET A 120 -2.98 28.84 -14.73
CA MET A 120 -2.87 30.27 -15.05
C MET A 120 -1.60 30.82 -15.72
N ALA A 121 -1.67 30.91 -17.06
CA ALA A 121 -1.33 32.16 -17.75
C ALA A 121 -2.24 32.34 -18.97
N SER A 122 -3.11 33.34 -18.85
CA SER A 122 -3.96 33.91 -19.89
C SER A 122 -3.13 34.87 -20.75
N HIS A 123 -3.30 34.77 -22.07
CA HIS A 123 -3.06 35.76 -23.17
C HIS A 123 -2.52 34.95 -24.37
N GLY A 124 -2.98 35.08 -25.60
CA GLY A 124 -3.84 36.04 -26.28
C GLY A 124 -3.53 35.87 -27.77
N ALA A 125 -4.60 35.89 -28.57
CA ALA A 125 -4.71 35.83 -30.03
C ALA A 125 -3.51 36.24 -30.93
N ALA A 126 -3.31 35.47 -32.01
CA ALA A 126 -3.23 35.88 -33.44
C ALA A 126 -2.55 34.73 -34.22
N ASP A 127 -3.29 33.99 -35.04
CA ASP A 127 -3.45 34.20 -36.50
C ASP A 127 -2.16 33.92 -37.28
N ASP A 128 -2.07 32.74 -37.91
CA ASP A 128 -1.39 32.63 -39.21
C ASP A 128 -1.85 31.41 -40.03
N GLN A 129 -1.92 31.65 -41.34
CA GLN A 129 -2.46 30.84 -42.41
C GLN A 129 -1.41 29.89 -43.02
N SER A 130 -1.91 28.88 -43.75
CA SER A 130 -1.24 28.07 -44.79
C SER A 130 -0.26 27.00 -44.27
N THR A 131 -0.14 25.79 -44.83
CA THR A 131 -0.41 25.30 -46.19
C THR A 131 -0.96 23.87 -46.15
N ASP A 132 -1.86 23.63 -47.11
CA ASP A 132 -2.51 22.38 -47.50
C ASP A 132 -1.51 21.46 -48.22
N ASP A 133 -0.97 20.46 -47.53
CA ASP A 133 -0.20 19.36 -48.12
C ASP A 133 -0.60 18.03 -47.48
N GLY A 134 -1.44 17.27 -48.19
CA GLY A 134 -1.53 15.81 -48.06
C GLY A 134 -2.08 15.27 -46.74
N VAL A 135 -3.30 15.65 -46.37
CA VAL A 135 -4.08 14.99 -45.29
C VAL A 135 -4.41 13.55 -45.72
N GLY A 136 -3.46 12.64 -45.49
CA GLY A 136 -3.74 11.21 -45.44
C GLY A 136 -4.81 10.99 -44.36
N ASP A 137 -5.89 10.33 -44.75
CA ASP A 137 -7.14 10.12 -44.00
C ASP A 137 -6.85 9.61 -42.57
N LEU A 138 -6.62 10.55 -41.64
CA LEU A 138 -6.29 10.34 -40.22
C LEU A 138 -7.44 9.70 -39.43
N ASN A 139 -8.55 9.40 -40.11
CA ASN A 139 -9.73 8.76 -39.55
C ASN A 139 -9.59 7.23 -39.38
N ASP A 140 -8.53 6.60 -39.91
CA ASP A 140 -8.31 5.14 -39.75
C ASP A 140 -7.23 4.78 -38.71
N ILE A 141 -7.02 5.65 -37.70
CA ILE A 141 -6.30 5.24 -36.49
C ILE A 141 -7.25 4.38 -35.66
N LYS A 142 -7.23 3.07 -35.93
CA LYS A 142 -7.97 2.09 -35.13
C LYS A 142 -7.54 2.20 -33.67
N PRO A 143 -8.46 2.50 -32.73
CA PRO A 143 -8.11 2.68 -31.33
C PRO A 143 -7.47 1.40 -30.79
N HIS A 144 -6.31 1.55 -30.13
CA HIS A 144 -5.58 0.42 -29.56
C HIS A 144 -6.52 -0.45 -28.71
N PRO A 145 -6.47 -1.80 -28.83
CA PRO A 145 -7.43 -2.71 -28.19
C PRO A 145 -7.43 -2.65 -26.66
N MET A 146 -6.40 -2.05 -26.04
CA MET A 146 -6.29 -1.88 -24.60
C MET A 146 -7.48 -1.09 -23.99
N TYR A 147 -8.07 -0.16 -24.76
CA TYR A 147 -9.19 0.68 -24.33
C TYR A 147 -10.53 -0.05 -24.20
N GLN A 148 -10.64 -1.29 -24.70
CA GLN A 148 -11.89 -2.04 -24.68
C GLN A 148 -12.13 -2.84 -23.39
N THR A 149 -11.13 -2.92 -22.52
CA THR A 149 -11.23 -3.72 -21.29
C THR A 149 -12.26 -3.11 -20.33
N VAL A 150 -13.10 -3.94 -19.70
CA VAL A 150 -14.11 -3.52 -18.70
C VAL A 150 -13.49 -2.67 -17.58
N ARG A 151 -12.24 -2.99 -17.19
CA ARG A 151 -11.46 -2.22 -16.22
C ARG A 151 -11.27 -0.76 -16.63
N PHE A 152 -11.00 -0.50 -17.92
CA PHE A 152 -10.82 0.86 -18.44
C PHE A 152 -12.14 1.64 -18.47
N ARG A 153 -13.25 0.95 -18.77
CA ARG A 153 -14.58 1.57 -18.69
C ARG A 153 -14.91 1.97 -17.25
N PHE A 154 -14.56 1.14 -16.28
CA PHE A 154 -14.74 1.44 -14.86
C PHE A 154 -13.89 2.63 -14.40
N THR A 155 -12.59 2.66 -14.70
CA THR A 155 -11.73 3.78 -14.32
C THR A 155 -12.19 5.09 -14.95
N ARG A 156 -12.58 5.08 -16.24
CA ARG A 156 -13.13 6.26 -16.93
C ARG A 156 -14.47 6.72 -16.35
N TRP A 157 -15.27 5.80 -15.79
CA TRP A 157 -16.51 6.15 -15.11
C TRP A 157 -16.25 6.82 -13.76
N VAL A 158 -15.28 6.31 -12.99
CA VAL A 158 -14.88 6.85 -11.68
C VAL A 158 -14.25 8.24 -11.81
N THR A 159 -13.46 8.50 -12.85
CA THR A 159 -12.74 9.79 -13.00
C THR A 159 -13.59 10.95 -13.51
N LYS A 160 -14.79 10.70 -14.04
CA LYS A 160 -15.67 11.76 -14.54
C LYS A 160 -16.42 12.44 -13.40
N TRP A 161 -16.51 13.76 -13.44
CA TRP A 161 -17.44 14.50 -12.61
C TRP A 161 -18.88 14.18 -13.04
N PRO A 162 -19.83 13.89 -12.11
CA PRO A 162 -19.74 13.95 -10.65
C PRO A 162 -19.35 12.64 -9.94
N ASN A 163 -19.16 11.54 -10.69
CA ASN A 163 -18.94 10.20 -10.13
C ASN A 163 -17.71 10.10 -9.22
N ASN A 164 -16.65 10.86 -9.49
CA ASN A 164 -15.46 10.91 -8.62
C ASN A 164 -15.81 11.31 -7.18
N VAL A 165 -16.63 12.35 -7.02
CA VAL A 165 -17.09 12.80 -5.70
C VAL A 165 -17.95 11.73 -5.03
N LEU A 166 -18.82 11.07 -5.79
CA LEU A 166 -19.65 9.97 -5.29
C LEU A 166 -18.77 8.81 -4.79
N THR A 167 -17.70 8.46 -5.50
CA THR A 167 -16.77 7.41 -5.07
C THR A 167 -16.01 7.77 -3.81
N ILE A 168 -15.57 9.03 -3.66
CA ILE A 168 -14.91 9.50 -2.44
C ILE A 168 -15.89 9.43 -1.25
N ILE A 169 -17.11 9.93 -1.43
CA ILE A 169 -18.16 9.88 -0.40
C ILE A 169 -18.48 8.43 -0.02
N GLY A 170 -18.66 7.54 -1.00
CA GLY A 170 -18.90 6.12 -0.77
C GLY A 170 -17.77 5.46 0.01
N LEU A 171 -16.52 5.78 -0.33
CA LEU A 171 -15.35 5.30 0.41
C LEU A 171 -15.36 5.77 1.88
N TYR A 172 -15.65 7.05 2.14
CA TYR A 172 -15.78 7.55 3.51
C TYR A 172 -16.94 6.90 4.27
N ILE A 173 -18.10 6.71 3.63
CA ILE A 173 -19.26 6.03 4.22
C ILE A 173 -18.90 4.59 4.62
N CYS A 174 -18.06 3.90 3.85
CA CYS A 174 -17.60 2.56 4.20
C CYS A 174 -16.51 2.55 5.29
N VAL A 175 -15.57 3.50 5.26
CA VAL A 175 -14.41 3.52 6.17
C VAL A 175 -14.77 4.05 7.57
N ILE A 176 -15.61 5.08 7.67
CA ILE A 176 -16.01 5.68 8.95
C ILE A 176 -16.62 4.69 9.96
N PRO A 177 -17.61 3.84 9.61
CA PRO A 177 -18.17 2.89 10.57
C PRO A 177 -17.14 1.85 11.00
N LEU A 178 -16.21 1.46 10.12
CA LEU A 178 -15.10 0.57 10.45
C LEU A 178 -14.15 1.22 11.47
N ALA A 179 -13.82 2.49 11.26
CA ALA A 179 -12.98 3.27 12.17
C ALA A 179 -13.65 3.48 13.54
N LEU A 180 -14.96 3.74 13.57
CA LEU A 180 -15.73 3.86 14.81
C LEU A 180 -15.84 2.53 15.55
N GLN A 181 -15.97 1.40 14.83
CA GLN A 181 -15.93 0.07 15.44
C GLN A 181 -14.55 -0.23 16.02
N ALA A 182 -13.48 0.08 15.29
CA ALA A 182 -12.11 -0.09 15.78
C ALA A 182 -11.86 0.73 17.06
N ALA A 183 -12.37 1.96 17.14
CA ALA A 183 -12.26 2.80 18.34
C ALA A 183 -13.08 2.28 19.54
N ARG A 184 -14.09 1.44 19.30
CA ARG A 184 -14.94 0.83 20.35
C ARG A 184 -14.46 -0.55 20.79
N ILE A 185 -13.43 -1.11 20.16
CA ILE A 185 -12.85 -2.38 20.60
C ILE A 185 -12.17 -2.11 21.94
N ASN A 186 -12.83 -2.52 23.02
CA ASN A 186 -12.17 -2.69 24.30
C ASN A 186 -11.18 -3.83 24.11
N ILE A 187 -9.89 -3.51 24.22
CA ILE A 187 -8.82 -4.50 24.19
C ILE A 187 -8.96 -5.29 25.49
N ASN A 188 -9.69 -6.41 25.43
CA ASN A 188 -9.67 -7.41 26.48
C ASN A 188 -8.38 -8.19 26.29
N GLU A 189 -7.36 -7.91 27.11
CA GLU A 189 -6.14 -8.72 27.22
C GLU A 189 -6.43 -10.03 27.97
N ASP A 190 -7.56 -10.67 27.66
CA ASP A 190 -7.86 -11.96 28.23
C ASP A 190 -7.05 -13.02 27.48
N ILE A 191 -6.03 -13.55 28.16
CA ILE A 191 -5.15 -14.60 27.66
C ILE A 191 -5.96 -15.80 27.17
N LEU A 192 -7.14 -16.07 27.75
CA LEU A 192 -8.02 -17.14 27.31
C LEU A 192 -8.51 -16.97 25.87
N VAL A 193 -8.66 -15.72 25.40
CA VAL A 193 -9.10 -15.41 24.04
C VAL A 193 -7.96 -15.59 23.02
N ALA A 194 -6.71 -15.45 23.46
CA ALA A 194 -5.53 -15.68 22.61
C ALA A 194 -5.26 -17.16 22.36
N LEU A 195 -5.78 -18.06 23.21
CA LEU A 195 -5.60 -19.50 23.08
C LEU A 195 -6.56 -20.09 22.03
N PRO A 196 -6.09 -21.05 21.21
CA PRO A 196 -6.97 -21.73 20.26
C PRO A 196 -8.07 -22.49 21.02
N ARG A 197 -9.33 -22.26 20.61
CA ARG A 197 -10.51 -22.89 21.21
C ARG A 197 -10.41 -24.42 21.15
N GLY A 198 -10.70 -25.08 22.27
CA GLY A 198 -10.65 -26.55 22.39
C GLY A 198 -9.24 -27.13 22.47
N SER A 199 -8.20 -26.30 22.65
CA SER A 199 -6.87 -26.82 22.97
C SER A 199 -6.81 -27.31 24.41
N ALA A 200 -6.08 -28.40 24.67
CA ALA A 200 -5.87 -28.91 26.02
C ALA A 200 -5.21 -27.88 26.97
N VAL A 201 -4.51 -26.88 26.41
CA VAL A 201 -3.95 -25.75 27.18
C VAL A 201 -5.06 -24.79 27.61
N ALA A 202 -6.00 -24.45 26.71
CA ALA A 202 -7.15 -23.62 27.05
C ALA A 202 -8.02 -24.27 28.13
N GLU A 203 -8.35 -25.56 27.98
CA GLU A 203 -9.15 -26.30 28.96
C GLU A 203 -8.46 -26.38 30.33
N ARG A 204 -7.14 -26.59 30.35
CA ARG A 204 -6.39 -26.59 31.62
C ARG A 204 -6.29 -25.19 32.22
N LEU A 205 -6.08 -24.15 31.42
CA LEU A 205 -6.00 -22.79 31.93
C LEU A 205 -7.36 -22.34 32.49
N GLU A 206 -8.46 -22.70 31.83
CA GLU A 206 -9.83 -22.48 32.30
C GLU A 206 -10.07 -23.22 33.62
N ALA A 207 -9.70 -24.50 33.71
CA ALA A 207 -9.81 -25.27 34.95
C ALA A 207 -8.99 -24.68 36.11
N ILE A 208 -7.76 -24.20 35.85
CA ILE A 208 -6.96 -23.50 36.86
C ILE A 208 -7.62 -22.15 37.19
N SER A 209 -8.22 -21.44 36.22
CA SER A 209 -8.94 -20.18 36.47
C SER A 209 -10.19 -20.36 37.33
N ASP A 210 -10.84 -21.52 37.24
CA ASP A 210 -11.99 -21.86 38.07
C ASP A 210 -11.58 -22.30 39.49
N GLU A 211 -10.46 -23.00 39.63
CA GLU A 211 -9.98 -23.52 40.92
C GLU A 211 -9.28 -22.46 41.77
N PHE A 212 -8.59 -21.50 41.14
CA PHE A 212 -7.93 -20.40 41.82
C PHE A 212 -8.75 -19.11 41.68
N SER A 213 -9.01 -18.41 42.80
CA SER A 213 -9.76 -17.16 42.76
C SER A 213 -9.10 -16.15 41.82
N ALA A 214 -9.91 -15.31 41.15
CA ALA A 214 -9.47 -14.36 40.11
C ALA A 214 -8.28 -13.46 40.52
N GLY A 215 -8.06 -13.26 41.83
CA GLY A 215 -6.92 -12.50 42.35
C GLY A 215 -5.55 -13.13 42.10
N LEU A 216 -5.46 -14.41 41.73
CA LEU A 216 -4.18 -15.08 41.51
C LEU A 216 -3.61 -14.85 40.10
N PHE A 217 -4.47 -14.66 39.10
CA PHE A 217 -4.06 -14.50 37.70
C PHE A 217 -3.75 -13.05 37.32
N SER A 218 -4.37 -12.09 38.00
CA SER A 218 -4.11 -10.66 37.83
C SER A 218 -3.98 -10.00 39.20
N PRO A 219 -2.87 -10.26 39.91
CA PRO A 219 -2.66 -9.64 41.21
C PRO A 219 -2.54 -8.13 41.03
N TYR A 220 -3.45 -7.38 41.66
CA TYR A 220 -3.33 -5.93 41.74
C TYR A 220 -2.17 -5.57 42.66
N SER A 221 -1.11 -4.97 42.11
CA SER A 221 -0.01 -4.42 42.91
C SER A 221 -0.28 -2.96 43.25
N VAL A 222 -0.36 -2.64 44.54
CA VAL A 222 -0.38 -1.26 45.01
C VAL A 222 1.07 -0.78 45.16
N VAL A 223 1.49 0.17 44.33
CA VAL A 223 2.82 0.77 44.41
C VAL A 223 2.72 2.11 45.14
N ALA A 224 3.27 2.16 46.35
CA ALA A 224 3.34 3.35 47.17
C ALA A 224 4.67 4.08 46.93
N VAL A 225 4.63 5.32 46.49
CA VAL A 225 5.82 6.16 46.24
C VAL A 225 5.85 7.28 47.28
N ALA A 226 6.94 7.38 48.05
CA ALA A 226 7.15 8.46 49.00
C ALA A 226 7.54 9.76 48.28
N ALA A 227 7.21 10.92 48.87
CA ALA A 227 7.62 12.22 48.34
C ALA A 227 9.15 12.40 48.40
N GLU A 228 9.70 13.29 47.58
CA GLU A 228 11.14 13.58 47.57
C GLU A 228 11.64 13.94 48.99
N GLY A 229 12.57 13.14 49.50
CA GLY A 229 13.17 13.32 50.83
C GLY A 229 12.52 12.53 51.96
N GLU A 230 11.40 11.84 51.73
CA GLU A 230 10.78 10.93 52.71
C GLU A 230 11.16 9.47 52.44
N THR A 231 11.15 8.63 53.48
CA THR A 231 11.39 7.19 53.34
C THR A 231 10.07 6.43 53.33
N VAL A 232 9.97 5.45 52.42
CA VAL A 232 8.80 4.56 52.30
C VAL A 232 8.60 3.71 53.56
N MET A 233 9.65 3.51 54.34
CA MET A 233 9.67 2.69 55.56
C MET A 233 9.17 3.43 56.82
N THR A 234 8.33 4.44 56.65
CA THR A 234 7.72 5.16 57.79
C THR A 234 6.40 4.50 58.18
N GLU A 235 6.15 4.39 59.48
CA GLU A 235 4.92 3.80 60.04
C GLU A 235 3.65 4.46 59.49
N HIS A 236 3.68 5.79 59.36
CA HIS A 236 2.58 6.56 58.76
C HIS A 236 2.29 6.18 57.29
N MET A 237 3.30 5.79 56.51
CA MET A 237 3.07 5.30 55.15
C MET A 237 2.40 3.93 55.16
N PHE A 238 2.79 3.05 56.08
CA PHE A 238 2.14 1.74 56.26
C PHE A 238 0.68 1.89 56.71
N GLU A 239 0.37 2.79 57.63
CA GLU A 239 -1.01 3.08 58.04
C GLU A 239 -1.86 3.58 56.88
N LYS A 240 -1.33 4.47 56.04
CA LYS A 240 -2.03 4.95 54.84
C LYS A 240 -2.24 3.85 53.81
N VAL A 241 -1.24 3.00 53.56
CA VAL A 241 -1.35 1.87 52.65
C VAL A 241 -2.39 0.87 53.17
N ALA A 242 -2.44 0.63 54.49
CA ALA A 242 -3.45 -0.21 55.12
C ALA A 242 -4.87 0.35 54.95
N ASP A 243 -5.10 1.65 55.22
CA ASP A 243 -6.41 2.31 55.01
C ASP A 243 -6.85 2.27 53.54
N VAL A 244 -5.93 2.52 52.59
CA VAL A 244 -6.25 2.40 51.15
C VAL A 244 -6.57 0.95 50.77
N SER A 245 -5.83 -0.02 51.31
CA SER A 245 -6.08 -1.44 51.04
C SER A 245 -7.46 -1.88 51.57
N GLU A 246 -7.84 -1.42 52.75
CA GLU A 246 -9.16 -1.72 53.33
C GLU A 246 -10.29 -1.10 52.48
N ARG A 247 -10.10 0.11 51.95
CA ARG A 247 -11.08 0.76 51.05
C ARG A 247 -11.19 0.11 49.68
N ILE A 248 -10.14 -0.53 49.18
CA ILE A 248 -10.19 -1.27 47.91
C ILE A 248 -10.92 -2.61 48.08
N LEU A 249 -10.89 -3.19 49.29
CA LEU A 249 -11.51 -4.48 49.59
C LEU A 249 -13.01 -4.38 49.93
N GLN A 250 -13.52 -3.19 50.26
CA GLN A 250 -14.95 -2.93 50.52
C GLN A 250 -15.73 -2.63 49.23
#